data_AF-A0AAW6MEF9-F1
#
_entry.id   AF-A0AAW6MEF9-F1
#
_cell.length_a   1.000
_cell.length_b   1.000
_cell.length_c   1.000
_cell.angle_alpha   90.00
_cell.angle_beta   90.00
_cell.angle_gamma   90.00
#
_symmetry.space_group_name_H-M   'P 1'
#
loop_
_entity.id
_entity.type
_entity.pdbx_description
1 polymer ?
#
loop_
_entity_poly.entity_id
_entity_poly.type
_entity_poly.pdbx_seq_one_letter_code
_entity_poly.pdbx_strand_id
1 'polypeptide(L)'
;EKCIKKLGYKQVNDQYFDTLRFVLPDSVSAQQVRTIALSKEVNLRYFDNGDVGMSIDETTDVSAANVLISIFAIAAGKDYPKVDDIPVSNTINKTLKRQS
;
A
#
# COMPACT_ATOMS: atom_id res chain seq x y z
N GLU A 1 5.33 0.83 1.39
CA GLU A 1 4.55 1.24 2.59
C GLU A 1 4.92 2.61 3.21
N LYS A 2 6.19 3.01 3.27
CA LYS A 2 6.61 4.25 3.97
C LYS A 2 5.88 5.51 3.48
N CYS A 3 5.70 5.67 2.17
CA CYS A 3 4.95 6.80 1.60
C CYS A 3 3.48 6.78 2.04
N ILE A 4 2.83 5.61 1.99
CA ILE A 4 1.44 5.43 2.41
C ILE A 4 1.28 5.70 3.92
N LYS A 5 2.25 5.31 4.75
CA LYS A 5 2.28 5.68 6.18
C LYS A 5 2.28 7.19 6.41
N LYS A 6 3.06 7.96 5.63
CA LYS A 6 3.09 9.43 5.70
C LYS A 6 1.74 10.08 5.35
N LEU A 7 0.91 9.40 4.56
CA LEU A 7 -0.43 9.86 4.22
C LEU A 7 -1.44 9.66 5.37
N GLY A 8 -1.06 8.99 6.46
CA GLY A 8 -1.90 8.77 7.65
C GLY A 8 -2.49 7.36 7.77
N TYR A 9 -2.11 6.46 6.87
CA TYR A 9 -2.54 5.06 6.90
C TYR A 9 -1.63 4.24 7.81
N LYS A 10 -2.19 3.26 8.52
CA LYS A 10 -1.42 2.37 9.40
C LYS A 10 -1.28 1.00 8.76
N GLN A 11 -0.04 0.61 8.46
CA GLN A 11 0.26 -0.74 8.00
C GLN A 11 0.22 -1.71 9.19
N VAL A 12 -0.44 -2.86 9.00
CA VAL A 12 -0.76 -3.81 10.09
C VAL A 12 0.25 -4.95 10.21
N ASN A 13 0.86 -5.40 9.11
CA ASN A 13 1.76 -6.55 9.14
C ASN A 13 3.17 -6.12 9.59
N ASP A 14 3.60 -6.53 10.78
CA ASP A 14 4.98 -6.29 11.22
C ASP A 14 6.02 -6.97 10.32
N GLN A 15 5.64 -8.11 9.72
CA GLN A 15 6.44 -8.92 8.81
C GLN A 15 5.58 -9.25 7.59
N TYR A 16 6.10 -8.99 6.39
CA TYR A 16 5.40 -9.24 5.13
C TYR A 16 6.41 -9.50 4.01
N PHE A 17 5.96 -10.18 2.97
CA PHE A 17 6.71 -10.40 1.74
C PHE A 17 6.19 -9.44 0.65
N ASP A 18 5.12 -9.84 -0.03
CA ASP A 18 4.47 -9.10 -1.12
C ASP A 18 3.17 -8.40 -0.70
N THR A 19 2.54 -8.85 0.38
CA THR A 19 1.18 -8.46 0.75
C THR A 19 1.18 -7.50 1.94
N LEU A 20 0.55 -6.35 1.75
CA LEU A 20 0.41 -5.27 2.72
C LEU A 20 -1.06 -5.07 3.08
N ARG A 21 -1.35 -4.87 4.37
CA ARG A 21 -2.67 -4.46 4.88
C ARG A 21 -2.59 -3.10 5.56
N PHE A 22 -3.50 -2.21 5.21
CA PHE A 22 -3.60 -0.87 5.77
C PHE A 22 -4.95 -0.64 6.44
N VAL A 23 -4.88 -0.14 7.67
CA VAL A 23 -6.00 0.54 8.34
C VAL A 23 -6.09 1.95 7.76
N LEU A 24 -7.30 2.32 7.35
CA LEU A 24 -7.61 3.64 6.80
C LEU A 24 -7.76 4.66 7.94
N PRO A 25 -7.37 5.93 7.74
CA PRO A 25 -7.71 7.00 8.69
C PRO A 25 -9.21 7.28 8.66
N ASP A 26 -9.76 7.85 9.73
CA ASP A 26 -11.21 8.13 9.87
C ASP A 26 -11.79 9.02 8.75
N SER A 27 -10.94 9.83 8.11
CA SER A 27 -11.32 10.69 6.99
C SER A 27 -11.45 9.97 5.64
N VAL A 28 -11.12 8.67 5.57
CA VAL A 28 -11.06 7.89 4.33
C VAL A 28 -11.84 6.59 4.48
N SER A 29 -12.82 6.39 3.61
CA SER A 29 -13.57 5.13 3.54
C SER A 29 -12.99 4.15 2.52
N ALA A 30 -13.17 2.85 2.77
CA ALA A 30 -12.80 1.78 1.83
C ALA A 30 -13.49 1.94 0.48
N GLN A 31 -14.73 2.44 0.46
CA GLN A 31 -15.48 2.69 -0.76
C GLN A 31 -14.86 3.82 -1.61
N GLN A 32 -14.39 4.90 -0.99
CA GLN A 32 -13.67 5.96 -1.71
C GLN A 32 -12.38 5.43 -2.34
N VAL A 33 -11.59 4.69 -1.56
CA VAL A 33 -10.37 4.04 -2.07
C VAL A 33 -10.70 3.11 -3.23
N ARG A 34 -11.80 2.34 -3.14
CA ARG A 34 -12.26 1.45 -4.20
C ARG A 34 -12.63 2.16 -5.48
N THR A 35 -13.42 3.22 -5.40
CA THR A 35 -13.80 4.00 -6.59
C THR A 35 -12.57 4.56 -7.29
N ILE A 36 -11.61 5.10 -6.53
CA ILE A 36 -10.37 5.66 -7.09
C ILE A 36 -9.49 4.56 -7.69
N ALA A 37 -9.32 3.43 -7.01
CA ALA A 37 -8.53 2.30 -7.49
C ALA A 37 -9.08 1.74 -8.81
N LEU A 38 -10.39 1.51 -8.89
CA LEU A 38 -11.05 1.02 -10.10
C LEU A 38 -10.91 2.00 -11.27
N SER A 39 -10.97 3.31 -11.03
CA SER A 39 -10.75 4.32 -12.07
C SER A 39 -9.33 4.32 -12.66
N LYS A 40 -8.38 3.70 -11.94
CA LYS A 40 -6.99 3.51 -12.34
C LYS A 40 -6.68 2.07 -12.73
N GLU A 41 -7.71 1.26 -12.95
CA GLU A 41 -7.62 -0.16 -13.33
C GLU A 41 -6.86 -1.03 -12.30
N VAL A 42 -6.89 -0.61 -11.03
CA VAL A 42 -6.27 -1.34 -9.91
C VAL A 42 -7.34 -2.03 -9.08
N ASN A 43 -7.16 -3.33 -8.86
CA ASN A 43 -7.97 -4.10 -7.91
C ASN A 43 -7.23 -4.23 -6.57
N LEU A 44 -7.90 -3.85 -5.48
CA LEU A 44 -7.41 -4.02 -4.12
C LEU A 44 -8.29 -5.02 -3.36
N ARG A 45 -7.76 -5.56 -2.27
CA ARG A 45 -8.53 -6.41 -1.35
C ARG A 45 -9.21 -5.53 -0.30
N TYR A 46 -10.51 -5.73 -0.08
CA TYR A 46 -11.27 -5.01 0.95
C TYR A 46 -11.67 -6.01 2.04
N PHE A 47 -11.46 -5.62 3.29
CA PHE A 47 -11.82 -6.44 4.45
C PHE A 47 -13.12 -5.91 5.09
N ASP A 48 -13.88 -6.80 5.74
CA ASP A 48 -15.16 -6.44 6.36
C ASP A 48 -15.03 -5.38 7.47
N ASN A 49 -13.83 -5.26 8.07
CA ASN A 49 -13.52 -4.24 9.08
C ASN A 49 -13.13 -2.87 8.50
N GLY A 50 -13.19 -2.69 7.17
CA GLY A 50 -12.84 -1.45 6.49
C GLY A 50 -11.37 -1.33 6.08
N ASP A 51 -10.53 -2.30 6.40
CA ASP A 51 -9.13 -2.29 5.97
C ASP A 51 -9.01 -2.54 4.47
N VAL A 52 -7.88 -2.10 3.90
CA VAL A 52 -7.52 -2.32 2.50
C VAL A 52 -6.20 -3.08 2.43
N GLY A 53 -6.20 -4.18 1.68
CA GLY A 53 -5.04 -4.98 1.37
C GLY A 53 -4.58 -4.80 -0.08
N MET A 54 -3.29 -4.93 -0.31
CA MET A 54 -2.70 -4.99 -1.64
C MET A 54 -1.55 -5.99 -1.66
N SER A 55 -1.39 -6.68 -2.78
CA SER A 55 -0.26 -7.58 -3.03
C SER A 55 0.54 -7.02 -4.20
N ILE A 56 1.85 -6.99 -4.05
CA ILE A 56 2.80 -6.44 -5.02
C ILE A 56 3.55 -7.61 -5.67
N ASP A 57 3.61 -7.66 -6.99
CA ASP A 57 4.35 -8.70 -7.71
C ASP A 57 5.67 -8.18 -8.30
N GLU A 58 6.45 -9.09 -8.90
CA GLU A 58 7.73 -8.78 -9.56
C GLU A 58 7.58 -7.77 -10.71
N THR A 59 6.40 -7.67 -11.32
CA THR A 59 6.12 -6.72 -12.42
C THR A 59 5.77 -5.33 -11.93
N THR A 60 5.68 -5.12 -10.61
CA THR A 60 5.39 -3.81 -10.04
C THR A 60 6.60 -2.91 -10.13
N ASP A 61 6.64 -2.10 -11.18
CA ASP A 61 7.66 -1.08 -11.40
C ASP A 61 7.38 0.22 -10.61
N VAL A 62 8.27 1.20 -10.76
CA VAL A 62 8.15 2.53 -10.15
C VAL A 62 6.85 3.23 -10.58
N SER A 63 6.38 3.00 -11.80
CA SER A 63 5.13 3.59 -12.32
C SER A 63 3.92 3.03 -11.57
N ALA A 64 3.83 1.71 -11.45
CA ALA A 64 2.78 1.02 -10.70
C ALA A 64 2.80 1.42 -9.21
N ALA A 65 3.97 1.54 -8.60
CA ALA A 65 4.11 2.03 -7.23
C ALA A 65 3.57 3.46 -7.09
N ASN A 66 3.85 4.35 -8.04
CA ASN A 66 3.31 5.71 -8.05
C ASN A 66 1.78 5.73 -8.24
N VAL A 67 1.22 4.85 -9.08
CA VAL A 67 -0.23 4.70 -9.22
C VAL A 67 -0.85 4.29 -7.89
N LEU A 68 -0.29 3.30 -7.19
CA LEU A 68 -0.74 2.88 -5.87
C LEU A 68 -0.69 4.03 -4.85
N ILE A 69 0.44 4.74 -4.76
CA ILE A 69 0.57 5.90 -3.86
C ILE A 69 -0.47 6.97 -4.20
N SER A 70 -0.72 7.22 -5.49
CA SER A 70 -1.71 8.19 -5.94
C SER A 70 -3.13 7.87 -5.47
N ILE A 71 -3.52 6.59 -5.48
CA ILE A 71 -4.85 6.16 -5.04
C ILE A 71 -5.07 6.55 -3.58
N PHE A 72 -4.11 6.19 -2.71
CA PHE A 72 -4.18 6.50 -1.28
C PHE A 72 -4.04 8.00 -1.00
N ALA A 73 -3.28 8.74 -1.79
CA ALA A 73 -3.10 10.17 -1.64
C ALA A 73 -4.37 10.95 -2.00
N ILE A 74 -4.97 10.65 -3.16
CA ILE A 74 -6.24 11.24 -3.60
C ILE A 74 -7.34 10.93 -2.59
N ALA A 75 -7.42 9.68 -2.11
CA ALA A 75 -8.41 9.30 -1.11
C ALA A 75 -8.23 10.09 0.21
N ALA A 76 -7.00 10.36 0.61
CA ALA A 76 -6.69 11.15 1.80
C ALA A 76 -6.75 12.68 1.59
N GLY A 77 -7.02 13.16 0.37
CA GLY A 77 -6.99 14.58 0.04
C GLY A 77 -5.61 15.23 0.24
N LYS A 78 -4.54 14.47 0.03
CA LYS A 78 -3.15 14.91 0.25
C LYS A 78 -2.36 14.89 -1.06
N ASP A 79 -1.42 15.82 -1.18
CA ASP A 79 -0.40 15.75 -2.21
C ASP A 79 0.56 14.59 -1.93
N TYR A 80 1.05 13.96 -3.00
CA TYR A 80 2.09 12.95 -2.90
C TYR A 80 3.22 13.27 -3.90
N PRO A 81 4.49 13.23 -3.44
CA PRO A 81 5.60 13.27 -4.37
C PRO A 81 5.64 11.95 -5.15
N LYS A 82 5.90 12.06 -6.46
CA LYS A 82 6.30 10.89 -7.24
C LYS A 82 7.61 10.36 -6.67
N VAL A 83 7.72 9.04 -6.64
CA VAL A 83 8.94 8.34 -6.23
C VAL A 83 9.68 7.94 -7.50
N ASP A 84 10.99 8.17 -7.52
CA ASP A 84 11.84 7.85 -8.67
C ASP A 84 12.51 6.46 -8.55
N ASP A 85 12.50 5.89 -7.33
CA ASP A 85 13.12 4.59 -7.05
C ASP A 85 12.37 3.83 -5.94
N ILE A 86 12.41 2.49 -5.98
CA ILE A 86 11.88 1.62 -4.94
C ILE A 86 13.08 1.03 -4.17
N PRO A 87 13.42 1.57 -3.00
CA PRO A 87 14.60 1.13 -2.27
C PRO A 87 14.43 -0.33 -1.82
N VAL A 88 15.45 -1.15 -2.07
CA VAL A 88 15.50 -2.53 -1.58
C VAL A 88 15.49 -2.51 -0.05
N SER A 89 14.46 -3.08 0.56
CA SER A 89 14.31 -3.14 2.01
C SER A 89 13.78 -4.51 2.40
N ASN A 90 14.44 -5.14 3.39
CA ASN A 90 14.01 -6.41 3.95
C ASN A 90 13.48 -6.17 5.37
N THR A 91 12.19 -6.39 5.57
CA THR A 91 11.53 -6.29 6.88
C THR A 91 11.55 -7.61 7.65
N ILE A 92 11.97 -8.71 7.02
CA ILE A 92 11.95 -10.06 7.61
C ILE A 92 13.07 -10.20 8.65
N ASN A 93 12.69 -10.58 9.86
CA ASN A 93 13.62 -10.84 10.97
C ASN A 93 14.60 -11.96 10.59
N LYS A 94 15.87 -11.83 11.03
CA LYS A 94 16.92 -12.83 10.82
C LYS A 94 16.50 -14.22 11.31
N THR A 95 15.67 -14.32 12.35
CA THR A 95 15.13 -15.59 12.86
C THR A 95 14.18 -16.29 11.88
N LEU A 96 13.53 -15.54 11.00
CA LEU A 96 12.62 -16.05 9.97
C LEU A 96 13.33 -16.22 8.61
N LYS A 97 14.62 -15.85 8.52
CA LYS A 97 15.40 -15.99 7.30
C LYS A 97 15.72 -17.47 7.09
N ARG A 98 15.34 -17.99 5.92
CA ARG A 98 15.65 -19.35 5.46
C ARG A 98 17.16 -19.63 5.57
N GLN A 99 17.52 -20.79 6.12
CA GLN A 99 18.91 -21.19 6.42
C GLN A 99 19.47 -22.28 5.49
N SER A 100 18.66 -22.80 4.56
CA SER A 100 19.06 -23.91 3.67
C SER A 100 19.99 -23.46 2.55
#